data_AF-A0A7J2PR84-F1
#
_entry.id   AF-A0A7J2PR84-F1
#
_cell.length_a   1.000
_cell.length_b   1.000
_cell.length_c   1.000
_cell.angle_alpha   90.00
_cell.angle_beta   90.00
_cell.angle_gamma   90.00
#
_symmetry.space_group_name_H-M   'P 1'
#
loop_
_entity.id
_entity.type
_entity.pdbx_description
1 polymer ?
#
loop_
_entity_poly.entity_id
_entity_poly.type
_entity_poly.pdbx_seq_one_letter_code
_entity_poly.pdbx_strand_id
1 'polypeptide(L)'
;MLSETKFFNEIFEDFISLGENLHDNEIWRSNSILKLMMEMDNNVIIEESLKIILQISNFKEHGYLFDSYESESYSSNTLLRSDKIIMESILKEEFI
;
A
#
# COMPACT_ATOMS: atom_id res chain seq x y z
N MET A 1 -9.49 4.31 -15.93
CA MET A 1 -8.67 5.41 -15.41
C MET A 1 -9.25 5.92 -14.11
N LEU A 2 -8.75 5.36 -13.03
CA LEU A 2 -8.97 5.86 -11.67
C LEU A 2 -8.20 7.16 -11.47
N SER A 3 -8.73 8.07 -10.63
CA SER A 3 -7.92 9.20 -10.13
C SER A 3 -6.79 8.68 -9.24
N GLU A 4 -5.63 9.32 -9.25
CA GLU A 4 -4.46 8.98 -8.41
C GLU A 4 -4.84 8.76 -6.95
N THR A 5 -5.57 9.69 -6.34
CA THR A 5 -6.04 9.57 -4.95
C THR A 5 -6.85 8.30 -4.70
N LYS A 6 -7.73 7.92 -5.62
CA LYS A 6 -8.57 6.73 -5.47
C LYS A 6 -7.77 5.45 -5.66
N PHE A 7 -6.86 5.45 -6.63
CA PHE A 7 -5.92 4.35 -6.84
C PHE A 7 -5.10 4.10 -5.58
N PHE A 8 -4.43 5.13 -5.04
CA PHE A 8 -3.59 4.96 -3.86
C PHE A 8 -4.41 4.56 -2.63
N ASN A 9 -5.58 5.13 -2.39
CA ASN A 9 -6.45 4.67 -1.29
C ASN A 9 -6.75 3.18 -1.37
N GLU A 10 -7.12 2.66 -2.55
CA GLU A 10 -7.39 1.23 -2.73
C GLU A 10 -6.12 0.39 -2.50
N ILE A 11 -4.97 0.79 -3.05
CA ILE A 11 -3.70 0.09 -2.88
C ILE A 11 -3.28 -0.01 -1.41
N PHE A 12 -3.46 1.06 -0.64
CA PHE A 12 -3.12 1.10 0.77
C PHE A 12 -4.12 0.35 1.65
N GLU A 13 -5.42 0.43 1.36
CA GLU A 13 -6.42 -0.38 2.07
C GLU A 13 -6.16 -1.87 1.87
N ASP A 14 -5.88 -2.29 0.63
CA ASP A 14 -5.49 -3.65 0.31
C ASP A 14 -4.22 -4.04 1.09
N PHE A 15 -3.20 -3.16 1.11
CA PHE A 15 -1.93 -3.41 1.81
C PHE A 15 -2.10 -3.63 3.31
N ILE A 16 -2.86 -2.74 3.97
CA ILE A 16 -3.08 -2.78 5.41
C ILE A 16 -3.86 -4.04 5.77
N SER A 17 -4.87 -4.41 4.97
CA SER A 17 -5.70 -5.59 5.23
C SER A 17 -4.95 -6.92 5.15
N LEU A 18 -3.79 -6.95 4.50
CA LEU A 18 -2.97 -8.16 4.43
C LEU A 18 -2.37 -8.52 5.79
N GLY A 19 -2.38 -9.80 6.11
CA GLY A 19 -1.63 -10.33 7.24
C GLY A 19 -0.10 -10.19 7.08
N GLU A 20 0.64 -10.81 7.98
CA GLU A 20 2.11 -10.77 8.04
C GLU A 20 2.80 -11.81 7.12
N ASN A 21 2.02 -12.57 6.34
CA ASN A 21 2.54 -13.62 5.47
C ASN A 21 3.27 -13.03 4.25
N LEU A 22 4.55 -13.39 4.07
CA LEU A 22 5.38 -13.00 2.93
C LEU A 22 4.76 -13.39 1.58
N HIS A 23 4.07 -14.53 1.52
CA HIS A 23 3.43 -14.97 0.27
C HIS A 23 2.29 -14.03 -0.15
N ASP A 24 1.50 -13.55 0.81
CA ASP A 24 0.38 -12.66 0.51
C ASP A 24 0.88 -11.25 0.13
N ASN A 25 2.01 -10.82 0.71
CA ASN A 25 2.70 -9.58 0.32
C ASN A 25 3.19 -9.62 -1.14
N GLU A 26 3.77 -10.74 -1.57
CA GLU A 26 4.20 -10.96 -2.96
C GLU A 26 3.03 -10.93 -3.95
N ILE A 27 1.90 -11.55 -3.57
CA ILE A 27 0.67 -11.52 -4.37
C ILE A 27 0.14 -10.08 -4.47
N TRP A 28 0.09 -9.36 -3.35
CA TRP A 28 -0.35 -7.96 -3.33
C TRP A 28 0.53 -7.07 -4.17
N ARG A 29 1.86 -7.20 -4.06
CA ARG A 29 2.82 -6.43 -4.87
C ARG A 29 2.55 -6.63 -6.35
N SER A 30 2.40 -7.88 -6.77
CA SER A 30 2.15 -8.24 -8.17
C SER A 30 0.83 -7.66 -8.68
N ASN A 31 -0.25 -7.81 -7.91
CA ASN A 31 -1.57 -7.29 -8.27
C ASN A 31 -1.60 -5.75 -8.33
N SER A 32 -0.91 -5.10 -7.39
CA SER A 32 -0.80 -3.64 -7.33
C SER A 32 -0.08 -3.07 -8.54
N ILE A 33 1.03 -3.71 -8.96
CA ILE A 33 1.77 -3.33 -10.18
C ILE A 33 0.91 -3.53 -11.42
N LEU A 34 0.20 -4.66 -11.55
CA LEU A 34 -0.69 -4.89 -12.68
C LEU A 34 -1.80 -3.83 -12.75
N LYS A 35 -2.43 -3.51 -11.61
CA LYS A 35 -3.47 -2.48 -11.54
C LYS A 35 -2.94 -1.10 -11.91
N LEU A 36 -1.73 -0.75 -11.47
CA LEU A 36 -1.05 0.50 -11.84
C LEU A 36 -0.91 0.62 -13.36
N MET A 37 -0.40 -0.44 -14.02
CA MET A 37 -0.17 -0.45 -15.47
C MET A 37 -1.46 -0.44 -16.29
N MET A 38 -2.59 -0.86 -15.70
CA MET A 38 -3.90 -0.87 -16.36
C MET A 38 -4.68 0.43 -16.19
N GLU A 39 -4.48 1.14 -15.08
CA GLU A 39 -5.33 2.26 -14.68
C GLU A 39 -4.68 3.63 -14.85
N MET A 40 -3.36 3.67 -15.04
CA MET A 40 -2.57 4.90 -15.22
C MET A 40 -1.84 4.89 -16.56
N ASP A 41 -1.82 6.04 -17.24
CA ASP A 41 -1.14 6.21 -18.54
C ASP A 41 0.00 7.24 -18.45
N ASN A 42 0.13 7.95 -17.33
CA ASN A 42 1.19 8.93 -17.13
C ASN A 42 2.45 8.23 -16.60
N ASN A 43 3.47 8.16 -17.45
CA ASN A 43 4.74 7.50 -17.13
C ASN A 43 5.42 8.03 -15.86
N VAL A 44 5.29 9.32 -15.54
CA VAL A 44 5.88 9.90 -14.31
C VAL A 44 5.17 9.33 -13.08
N ILE A 45 3.84 9.34 -13.09
CA ILE A 45 3.02 8.79 -12.01
C ILE A 45 3.26 7.30 -11.87
N ILE A 46 3.37 6.56 -12.98
CA ILE A 46 3.66 5.14 -12.98
C ILE A 46 4.99 4.86 -12.28
N GLU A 47 6.05 5.61 -12.62
CA GLU A 47 7.37 5.42 -12.02
C GLU A 47 7.35 5.68 -10.50
N GLU A 48 6.72 6.78 -10.08
CA GLU A 48 6.61 7.14 -8.66
C GLU A 48 5.75 6.14 -7.88
N SER A 49 4.62 5.74 -8.45
CA SER A 49 3.72 4.73 -7.86
C SER A 49 4.42 3.37 -7.72
N LEU A 50 5.22 2.97 -8.70
CA LEU A 50 5.98 1.73 -8.65
C LEU A 50 7.00 1.76 -7.50
N LYS A 51 7.70 2.89 -7.31
CA LYS A 51 8.63 3.06 -6.18
C LYS A 51 7.91 2.89 -4.84
N ILE A 52 6.74 3.51 -4.69
CA ILE A 52 5.92 3.42 -3.48
C ILE A 52 5.52 1.97 -3.20
N ILE A 53 4.97 1.26 -4.20
CA ILE A 53 4.54 -0.15 -4.05
C ILE A 53 5.73 -1.03 -3.61
N LEU A 54 6.90 -0.86 -4.23
CA LEU A 54 8.10 -1.62 -3.88
C LEU A 54 8.61 -1.29 -2.47
N GLN A 55 8.63 -0.03 -2.08
CA GLN A 55 9.04 0.39 -0.73
C GLN A 55 8.12 -0.18 0.34
N ILE A 56 6.81 -0.13 0.11
CA ILE A 56 5.79 -0.68 1.02
C ILE A 56 5.92 -2.20 1.14
N SER A 57 6.10 -2.90 0.01
CA SER A 57 6.34 -4.35 0.01
C SER A 57 7.58 -4.70 0.84
N ASN A 58 8.67 -3.96 0.66
CA ASN A 58 9.91 -4.17 1.40
C ASN A 58 9.71 -3.92 2.90
N PHE A 59 8.88 -2.96 3.28
CA PHE A 59 8.59 -2.68 4.69
C PHE A 59 8.02 -3.90 5.41
N LYS A 60 7.12 -4.68 4.79
CA LYS A 60 6.62 -5.93 5.38
C LYS A 60 7.66 -7.05 5.40
N GLU A 61 8.47 -7.19 4.35
CA GLU A 61 9.56 -8.18 4.31
C GLU A 61 10.60 -7.93 5.43
N HIS A 62 10.93 -6.66 5.68
CA HIS A 62 11.91 -6.27 6.69
C HIS A 62 11.28 -6.13 8.08
N GLY A 63 10.02 -5.70 8.17
CA GLY A 63 9.23 -5.66 9.41
C GLY A 63 9.09 -7.04 10.03
N TYR A 64 8.82 -8.07 9.23
CA TYR A 64 8.83 -9.46 9.68
C TYR A 64 10.19 -9.91 10.24
N LEU A 65 11.30 -9.40 9.68
CA LEU A 65 12.65 -9.64 10.17
C LEU A 65 12.89 -8.99 11.55
N PHE A 66 12.29 -7.82 11.82
CA PHE A 66 12.36 -7.15 13.12
C PHE A 66 11.39 -7.73 14.16
N ASP A 67 10.14 -8.04 13.78
CA ASP A 67 9.13 -8.67 14.65
C ASP A 67 9.51 -10.11 15.05
N SER A 68 10.34 -10.79 14.25
CA SER A 68 10.91 -12.10 14.65
C SER A 68 11.80 -12.05 15.90
N TYR A 69 12.23 -10.84 16.33
CA TYR A 69 12.99 -10.61 17.56
C TYR A 69 12.14 -10.09 18.73
N GLU A 70 10.97 -9.51 18.49
CA GLU A 70 10.07 -8.98 19.53
C GLU A 70 8.72 -9.70 19.48
N SER A 71 8.57 -10.73 20.31
CA SER A 71 7.38 -11.56 20.41
C SER A 71 6.21 -10.88 21.14
N GLU A 72 5.85 -9.64 20.78
CA GLU A 72 4.67 -8.96 21.32
C GLU A 72 3.75 -8.48 20.19
N SER A 73 3.00 -9.46 19.70
CA SER A 73 1.64 -9.39 19.18
C SER A 73 0.96 -8.02 19.19
N TYR A 74 0.77 -7.44 18.00
CA TYR A 74 -0.34 -6.54 17.73
C TYR A 74 -1.02 -6.94 16.41
N SER A 75 -2.10 -7.72 16.50
CA SER A 75 -3.03 -7.82 15.38
C SER A 75 -3.98 -6.62 15.42
N SER A 76 -3.75 -5.62 14.59
CA SER A 76 -4.77 -4.63 14.27
C SER A 76 -4.51 -4.00 12.90
N ASN A 77 -4.45 -4.84 11.88
CA ASN A 77 -4.40 -4.43 10.47
C ASN A 77 -5.80 -3.97 10.00
N THR A 78 -6.37 -2.96 10.67
CA THR A 78 -7.65 -2.37 10.29
C THR A 78 -7.57 -0.86 10.36
N LEU A 79 -7.67 -0.22 9.19
CA LEU A 79 -7.70 1.23 9.10
C LEU A 79 -9.01 1.75 9.73
N LEU A 80 -8.92 2.55 10.79
CA LEU A 80 -10.11 3.12 11.40
C LEU A 80 -10.73 4.16 10.46
N ARG A 81 -12.05 4.38 10.59
CA ARG A 81 -12.78 5.34 9.73
C ARG A 81 -12.21 6.77 9.82
N SER A 82 -11.70 7.16 10.98
CA SER A 82 -11.00 8.45 11.17
C SER A 82 -9.74 8.53 10.31
N ASP A 83 -8.98 7.45 10.27
CA ASP A 83 -7.68 7.38 9.61
C ASP A 83 -7.87 7.35 8.09
N LYS A 84 -8.95 6.71 7.62
CA LYS A 84 -9.37 6.77 6.21
C LYS A 84 -9.66 8.20 5.75
N ILE A 85 -10.37 8.99 6.55
CA ILE A 85 -10.69 10.39 6.20
C ILE A 85 -9.41 11.23 6.14
N ILE A 86 -8.50 11.03 7.08
CA ILE A 86 -7.20 11.73 7.11
C ILE A 86 -6.38 11.34 5.88
N MET A 87 -6.28 10.06 5.58
CA MET A 87 -5.56 9.54 4.43
C MET A 87 -6.10 10.07 3.11
N GLU A 88 -7.42 10.04 2.92
CA GLU A 88 -8.07 10.63 1.75
C GLU A 88 -7.80 12.13 1.63
N SER A 89 -7.71 12.85 2.75
CA SER A 89 -7.39 14.29 2.76
C SER A 89 -5.95 14.54 2.32
N ILE A 90 -4.98 13.79 2.87
CA ILE A 90 -3.56 13.91 2.52
C ILE A 90 -3.35 13.58 1.04
N LEU A 91 -3.94 12.48 0.56
CA LEU A 91 -3.83 12.08 -0.84
C LEU A 91 -4.55 13.04 -1.80
N LYS A 92 -5.54 13.82 -1.33
CA LYS A 92 -6.08 14.90 -2.15
C LYS A 92 -5.07 16.04 -2.25
N GLU A 93 -4.52 16.48 -1.12
CA GLU A 93 -3.56 17.59 -1.11
C GLU A 93 -2.31 17.34 -1.98
N GLU A 94 -1.82 16.10 -2.02
CA GLU A 94 -0.63 15.74 -2.80
C GLU A 94 -0.88 15.67 -4.33
N PHE A 95 -2.11 15.35 -4.74
CA PHE A 95 -2.46 15.12 -6.15
C PHE A 95 -3.42 16.21 -6.71
N ILE A 96 -3.44 17.41 -6.13
CA ILE A 96 -4.19 18.60 -6.61
C ILE A 96 -3.49 19.28 -7.79
#